data_AF-A0A836UBX4-F1
#
_entry.id   AF-A0A836UBX4-F1
#
_cell.length_a   1.000
_cell.length_b   1.000
_cell.length_c   1.000
_cell.angle_alpha   90.00
_cell.angle_beta   90.00
_cell.angle_gamma   90.00
#
_symmetry.space_group_name_H-M   'P 1'
#
loop_
_entity.id
_entity.type
_entity.pdbx_description
1 polymer ?
#
loop_
_entity_poly.entity_id
_entity_poly.type
_entity_poly.pdbx_seq_one_letter_code
_entity_poly.pdbx_strand_id
1 'polypeptide(L)'
;MNQRTALKMLQRKTQNSHAGMEVTNERDLEIWASAREPAEVSARGRHRRRIVRRDGTMIIDSMCSVRSTVDAFHCTIDLSVTVNELPHYQRRWVESFPRQLL
;
A
#
# COMPACT_ATOMS: atom_id res chain seq x y z
N MET A 1 -7.80 -9.70 -28.32
CA MET A 1 -7.15 -9.98 -27.03
C MET A 1 -6.66 -8.67 -26.42
N ASN A 2 -7.12 -8.31 -25.22
CA ASN A 2 -6.76 -7.07 -24.53
C ASN A 2 -5.30 -7.12 -24.06
N GLN A 3 -4.45 -6.26 -24.61
CA GLN A 3 -3.06 -6.11 -24.17
C GLN A 3 -3.04 -5.30 -22.86
N ARG A 4 -3.15 -6.02 -21.74
CA ARG A 4 -2.86 -5.46 -20.40
C ARG A 4 -1.47 -5.89 -19.98
N THR A 5 -0.69 -4.92 -19.53
CA THR A 5 0.65 -5.15 -18.98
C THR A 5 0.59 -4.97 -17.47
N ALA A 6 1.19 -5.91 -16.74
CA ALA A 6 1.30 -5.87 -15.30
C ALA A 6 2.74 -5.59 -14.87
N LEU A 7 2.95 -4.72 -13.89
CA LEU A 7 4.20 -4.58 -13.16
C LEU A 7 3.98 -5.07 -11.74
N LYS A 8 4.84 -5.96 -11.26
CA LYS A 8 4.85 -6.45 -9.88
C LYS A 8 6.15 -6.11 -9.20
N MET A 9 6.05 -5.63 -7.97
CA MET A 9 7.18 -5.36 -7.10
C MET A 9 6.93 -5.98 -5.73
N LEU A 10 7.95 -6.64 -5.20
CA LEU A 10 7.98 -7.12 -3.83
C LEU A 10 9.29 -6.67 -3.20
N GLN A 11 9.21 -6.03 -2.04
CA GLN A 11 10.37 -5.59 -1.28
C GLN A 11 10.22 -5.99 0.18
N ARG A 12 11.31 -6.47 0.77
CA ARG A 12 11.43 -6.68 2.20
C ARG A 12 12.75 -6.13 2.68
N LYS A 13 12.71 -5.33 3.74
CA LYS A 13 13.90 -4.72 4.33
C LYS A 13 13.79 -4.72 5.85
N THR A 14 14.77 -5.29 6.52
CA THR A 14 14.94 -5.18 7.97
C THR A 14 16.10 -4.23 8.27
N GLN A 15 15.90 -3.36 9.25
CA GLN A 15 16.92 -2.43 9.72
C GLN A 15 16.97 -2.46 11.25
N ASN A 16 18.18 -2.63 11.77
CA ASN A 16 18.46 -2.40 13.18
C ASN A 16 18.77 -0.92 13.37
N SER A 17 18.15 -0.32 14.38
CA SER A 17 18.42 1.06 14.77
C SER A 17 19.20 1.09 16.09
N HIS A 18 19.88 2.21 16.32
CA HIS A 18 20.86 2.38 17.38
C HIS A 18 20.31 2.21 18.82
N ALA A 19 18.98 2.14 18.99
CA ALA A 19 18.28 2.03 20.27
C ALA A 19 17.70 0.62 20.54
N GLY A 20 18.25 -0.43 19.93
CA GLY A 20 17.74 -1.81 20.10
C GLY A 20 16.35 -2.03 19.49
N MET A 21 15.95 -1.16 18.57
CA MET A 21 14.71 -1.28 17.82
C MET A 21 15.01 -1.92 16.45
N GLU A 22 14.28 -2.98 16.13
CA GLU A 22 14.27 -3.61 14.82
C GLU A 22 13.04 -3.16 14.04
N VAL A 23 13.23 -2.77 12.78
CA VAL A 23 12.13 -2.38 11.88
C VAL A 23 12.20 -3.23 10.62
N THR A 24 11.15 -4.02 10.38
CA THR A 24 10.93 -4.74 9.12
C THR A 24 9.85 -4.03 8.31
N ASN A 25 10.14 -3.74 7.05
CA ASN A 25 9.18 -3.25 6.06
C ASN A 25 9.00 -4.31 4.97
N GLU A 26 7.75 -4.66 4.70
CA GLU A 26 7.30 -5.51 3.61
C GLU A 26 6.39 -4.67 2.72
N ARG A 27 6.68 -4.61 1.43
CA ARG A 27 5.90 -3.86 0.45
C ARG A 27 5.63 -4.73 -0.75
N ASP A 28 4.38 -4.83 -1.15
CA ASP A 28 3.99 -5.32 -2.46
C ASP A 28 3.28 -4.22 -3.23
N LEU A 29 3.46 -4.25 -4.55
CA LEU A 29 2.81 -3.34 -5.48
C LEU A 29 2.55 -4.09 -6.78
N GLU A 30 1.31 -4.03 -7.23
CA GLU A 30 0.89 -4.50 -8.53
C GLU A 30 0.21 -3.35 -9.28
N ILE A 31 0.66 -3.09 -10.49
CA ILE A 31 0.12 -2.05 -11.38
C ILE A 31 -0.30 -2.72 -12.68
N TRP A 32 -1.47 -2.36 -13.19
CA TRP A 32 -1.98 -2.81 -14.48
C TRP A 32 -2.34 -1.63 -15.36
N ALA A 33 -1.87 -1.66 -16.60
CA ALA A 33 -2.25 -0.69 -17.63
C ALA A 33 -2.69 -1.41 -18.91
N SER A 34 -3.64 -0.82 -19.63
CA SER A 34 -4.10 -1.29 -20.95
C SER A 34 -3.56 -0.37 -22.04
N ALA A 35 -2.94 -0.93 -23.07
CA ALA A 35 -2.50 -0.14 -24.22
C ALA A 35 -3.68 0.39 -25.05
N ARG A 36 -4.83 -0.30 -25.00
CA ARG A 36 -6.06 0.08 -25.71
C ARG A 36 -6.89 1.11 -24.95
N GLU A 37 -6.86 1.03 -23.62
CA GLU A 37 -7.64 1.85 -22.71
C GLU A 37 -6.68 2.48 -21.70
N PRO A 38 -5.84 3.45 -22.12
CA PRO A 38 -4.80 4.03 -21.25
C PRO A 38 -5.37 4.82 -20.06
N ALA A 39 -6.66 5.12 -20.09
CA ALA A 39 -7.38 5.72 -18.96
C ALA A 39 -7.74 4.68 -17.86
N GLU A 40 -7.86 3.40 -18.21
CA GLU A 40 -8.20 2.30 -17.28
C GLU A 40 -6.92 1.66 -16.73
N VAL A 41 -6.32 2.35 -15.77
CA VAL A 41 -5.15 1.89 -15.01
C VAL A 41 -5.58 1.55 -13.59
N SER A 42 -5.01 0.50 -13.01
CA SER A 42 -5.20 0.19 -11.59
C SER A 42 -3.88 -0.13 -10.93
N ALA A 43 -3.78 0.25 -9.66
CA ALA A 43 -2.67 -0.10 -8.79
C ALA A 43 -3.21 -0.61 -7.46
N ARG A 44 -2.56 -1.64 -6.91
CA ARG A 44 -2.80 -2.14 -5.57
C ARG A 44 -1.47 -2.36 -4.90
N GLY A 45 -1.33 -1.94 -3.65
CA GLY A 45 -0.15 -2.26 -2.88
C GLY A 45 -0.45 -2.41 -1.40
N ARG A 46 0.27 -3.31 -0.75
CA ARG A 46 0.28 -3.44 0.70
C ARG A 46 1.61 -2.96 1.25
N HIS A 47 1.57 -2.21 2.34
CA HIS A 47 2.76 -1.93 3.15
C HIS A 47 2.51 -2.42 4.56
N ARG A 48 3.30 -3.41 4.96
CA ARG A 48 3.33 -3.96 6.30
C ARG A 48 4.65 -3.60 6.98
N ARG A 49 4.56 -2.89 8.09
CA ARG A 49 5.71 -2.48 8.90
C ARG A 49 5.61 -3.13 10.27
N ARG A 50 6.60 -3.93 10.63
CA ARG A 50 6.78 -4.51 11.97
C ARG A 50 7.88 -3.74 12.68
N ILE A 51 7.58 -3.25 13.88
CA ILE A 51 8.53 -2.54 14.74
C ILE A 51 8.64 -3.33 16.04
N VAL A 52 9.82 -3.84 16.35
CA VAL A 52 10.11 -4.57 17.59
C VAL A 52 10.98 -3.69 18.46
N ARG A 53 10.58 -3.53 19.73
CA ARG A 53 11.29 -2.81 20.78
C ARG A 53 11.30 -3.66 22.05
N ARG A 54 12.00 -3.19 23.08
CA ARG A 54 12.05 -3.86 24.39
C ARG A 54 10.68 -4.00 25.06
N ASP A 55 9.82 -3.02 24.86
CA ASP A 55 8.49 -2.90 25.48
C ASP A 55 7.36 -3.53 24.65
N GLY A 56 7.66 -4.01 23.44
CA GLY A 56 6.66 -4.68 22.63
C GLY A 56 6.90 -4.68 21.13
N THR A 57 5.89 -5.17 20.42
CA THR A 57 5.82 -5.20 18.97
C THR A 57 4.65 -4.36 18.49
N MET A 58 4.89 -3.50 17.51
CA MET A 58 3.85 -2.78 16.76
C MET A 58 3.84 -3.29 15.32
N ILE A 59 2.65 -3.57 14.80
CA ILE A 59 2.43 -3.89 13.38
C ILE A 59 1.53 -2.82 12.80
N ILE A 60 1.98 -2.19 11.72
CA ILE A 60 1.22 -1.26 10.92
C ILE A 60 1.01 -1.94 9.57
N ASP A 61 -0.24 -2.20 9.19
CA ASP A 61 -0.59 -2.88 7.95
C ASP A 61 -1.54 -1.98 7.16
N SER A 62 -1.14 -1.64 5.95
CA SER A 62 -1.91 -0.77 5.07
C SER A 62 -2.10 -1.40 3.71
N MET A 63 -3.33 -1.34 3.20
CA MET A 63 -3.69 -1.73 1.84
C MET A 63 -4.15 -0.48 1.10
N CYS A 64 -3.47 -0.16 0.00
CA CYS A 64 -3.84 0.94 -0.87
C CYS A 64 -4.31 0.37 -2.21
N SER A 65 -5.38 0.94 -2.75
CA SER A 65 -5.78 0.69 -4.14
C SER A 65 -6.13 2.00 -4.83
N VAL A 66 -5.67 2.15 -6.07
CA VAL A 66 -6.00 3.28 -6.93
C VAL A 66 -6.55 2.73 -8.24
N ARG A 67 -7.68 3.26 -8.68
CA ARG A 67 -8.23 2.99 -10.02
C ARG A 67 -8.39 4.30 -10.76
N SER A 68 -7.89 4.35 -11.98
CA SER A 68 -8.09 5.44 -12.93
C SER A 68 -9.24 5.10 -13.86
N THR A 69 -10.01 6.13 -14.21
CA THR A 69 -10.99 6.13 -15.29
C THR A 69 -10.63 7.26 -16.26
N VAL A 70 -11.50 7.55 -17.23
CA VAL A 70 -11.34 8.70 -18.13
C VAL A 70 -11.30 10.00 -17.33
N ASP A 71 -12.16 10.15 -16.33
CA ASP A 71 -12.44 11.43 -15.68
C ASP A 71 -11.84 11.57 -14.28
N ALA A 72 -11.53 10.46 -13.60
CA ALA A 72 -11.16 10.49 -12.19
C ALA A 72 -10.20 9.38 -11.76
N PHE A 73 -9.52 9.62 -10.64
CA PHE A 73 -8.87 8.61 -9.82
C PHE A 73 -9.75 8.29 -8.62
N HIS A 74 -9.80 7.02 -8.26
CA HIS A 74 -10.47 6.50 -7.06
C HIS A 74 -9.43 5.83 -6.19
N CYS A 75 -9.19 6.38 -5.00
CA CYS A 75 -8.20 5.91 -4.05
C CYS A 75 -8.88 5.35 -2.80
N THR A 76 -8.42 4.18 -2.35
CA THR A 76 -8.80 3.61 -1.05
C THR A 76 -7.55 3.28 -0.26
N ILE A 77 -7.54 3.62 1.03
CA ILE A 77 -6.50 3.22 1.97
C ILE A 77 -7.18 2.58 3.18
N ASP A 78 -6.90 1.31 3.42
CA ASP A 78 -7.28 0.61 4.64
C ASP A 78 -6.03 0.50 5.52
N LEU A 79 -6.10 0.98 6.76
CA LEU A 79 -5.02 0.93 7.74
C LEU A 79 -5.47 0.19 8.98
N SER A 80 -4.66 -0.76 9.44
CA SER A 80 -4.78 -1.37 10.75
C SER A 80 -3.44 -1.28 11.50
N VAL A 81 -3.53 -1.04 12.80
CA VAL A 81 -2.39 -0.99 13.71
C VAL A 81 -2.68 -1.92 14.88
N THR A 82 -1.77 -2.84 15.14
CA THR A 82 -1.77 -3.68 16.34
C THR A 82 -0.54 -3.39 17.19
N VAL A 83 -0.71 -3.42 18.52
CA VAL A 83 0.36 -3.29 19.50
C VAL A 83 0.27 -4.48 20.43
N ASN A 84 1.34 -5.26 20.52
CA ASN A 84 1.37 -6.52 21.27
C ASN A 84 0.18 -7.42 20.92
N GLU A 85 -0.08 -7.56 19.62
CA GLU A 85 -1.17 -8.36 19.04
C GLU A 85 -2.60 -7.84 19.31
N LEU A 86 -2.74 -6.78 20.10
CA LEU A 86 -4.02 -6.14 20.37
C LEU A 86 -4.33 -5.07 19.32
N PRO A 87 -5.57 -5.02 18.78
CA PRO A 87 -6.01 -3.94 17.92
C PRO A 87 -5.87 -2.60 18.64
N HIS A 88 -5.12 -1.68 18.04
CA HIS A 88 -4.87 -0.36 18.61
C HIS A 88 -5.57 0.75 17.82
N TYR A 89 -5.57 0.63 16.49
CA TYR A 89 -6.19 1.61 15.60
C TYR A 89 -6.61 0.98 14.28
N GLN A 90 -7.72 1.44 13.73
CA GLN A 90 -8.14 1.10 12.37
C GLN A 90 -8.81 2.30 11.72
N ARG A 91 -8.51 2.54 10.45
CA ARG A 91 -9.19 3.57 9.66
C ARG A 91 -9.19 3.21 8.19
N ARG A 92 -10.27 3.64 7.51
CA ARG A 92 -10.40 3.60 6.07
C ARG A 92 -10.56 5.01 5.52
N TRP A 93 -9.84 5.30 4.45
CA TRP A 93 -10.05 6.48 3.62
C TRP A 93 -10.51 6.03 2.25
N VAL A 94 -11.49 6.75 1.70
CA VAL A 94 -11.98 6.58 0.34
C VAL A 94 -12.11 7.96 -0.25
N GLU A 95 -11.44 8.21 -1.36
CA GLU A 95 -11.44 9.50 -2.01
C GLU A 95 -11.50 9.33 -3.52
N SER A 96 -12.21 10.23 -4.20
CA SER A 96 -12.22 10.33 -5.65
C SER A 96 -11.90 11.75 -6.04
N PHE A 97 -11.01 11.92 -7.00
CA PHE A 97 -10.57 13.24 -7.45
C PHE A 97 -10.36 13.26 -8.97
N PRO A 98 -10.54 14.43 -9.63
CA PRO A 98 -10.44 14.54 -11.08
C PRO A 98 -9.08 14.06 -11.63
N ARG A 99 -9.10 13.46 -12.81
CA ARG A 99 -7.90 13.04 -13.53
C ARG A 99 -7.28 14.24 -14.24
N GLN A 100 -6.34 14.89 -13.56
CA GLN A 100 -5.51 15.95 -14.14
C GLN A 100 -4.15 15.36 -14.52
N LEU A 101 -3.86 15.33 -15.82
CA LEU A 101 -2.57 14.87 -16.34
C LEU A 101 -1.57 16.04 -16.29
N LEU A 102 -0.33 15.74 -15.89
CA LEU A 102 0.79 16.68 -15.78
C LEU A 102 1.34 17.08 -17.16
#